data_AF-A0A0N0GKR7-F1
#
_entry.id   AF-A0A0N0GKR7-F1
#
_cell.length_a   1.000
_cell.length_b   1.000
_cell.length_c   1.000
_cell.angle_alpha   90.00
_cell.angle_beta   90.00
_cell.angle_gamma   90.00
#
_symmetry.space_group_name_H-M   'P 1'
#
loop_
_entity.id
_entity.type
_entity.pdbx_description
1 polymer ?
#
loop_
_entity_poly.entity_id
_entity_poly.type
_entity_poly.pdbx_seq_one_letter_code
_entity_poly.pdbx_strand_id
1 'polypeptide(L)'
;MSEPDANYDSYFQGSYLDSAWSNKRNEARYLVNWRVAIVYQDKDSHLSFRGRAFDIGMGGFSLHSDYSLPVSDRVTVLISVPAPAAGMRPRIVEVKSRVVYTVLSSEFDGFRTGVFFTEFKGDGEALLKNTLAGRVAAPVAVRPD
;
A
#
# COMPACT_ATOMS: atom_id res chain seq x y z
N MET A 1 39.01 6.93 19.73
CA MET A 1 38.29 7.62 18.65
C MET A 1 37.89 6.51 17.70
N SER A 2 36.65 6.05 17.82
CA SER A 2 36.16 4.83 17.17
C SER A 2 35.15 5.24 16.13
N GLU A 3 35.40 4.91 14.86
CA GLU A 3 34.47 5.12 13.76
C GLU A 3 33.18 4.32 13.99
N PRO A 4 31.99 4.85 13.63
CA PRO A 4 30.80 4.04 13.58
C PRO A 4 30.73 3.30 12.23
N ASP A 5 30.89 1.98 12.31
CA ASP A 5 30.38 1.00 11.36
C ASP A 5 28.87 1.21 11.14
N ALA A 6 28.47 1.49 9.90
CA ALA A 6 27.11 1.22 9.44
C ALA A 6 27.08 1.04 7.92
N ASN A 7 27.23 -0.21 7.50
CA ASN A 7 26.83 -0.71 6.19
C ASN A 7 25.34 -0.39 5.95
N TYR A 8 25.04 0.78 5.36
CA TYR A 8 23.70 1.14 4.86
C TYR A 8 23.57 0.94 3.33
N ASP A 9 24.61 0.45 2.65
CA ASP A 9 24.72 0.53 1.19
C ASP A 9 24.33 -0.74 0.40
N SER A 10 23.61 -1.69 0.99
CA SER A 10 23.23 -2.93 0.27
C SER A 10 21.81 -2.98 -0.34
N TYR A 11 21.05 -1.87 -0.33
CA TYR A 11 19.69 -1.82 -0.89
C TYR A 11 19.59 -1.17 -2.28
N PHE A 12 20.60 -1.28 -3.14
CA PHE A 12 20.50 -0.82 -4.53
C PHE A 12 20.24 -1.96 -5.51
N GLN A 13 19.06 -2.56 -5.36
CA GLN A 13 18.29 -3.09 -6.50
C GLN A 13 17.31 -1.99 -6.99
N GLY A 14 17.76 -0.72 -6.93
CA GLY A 14 16.91 0.48 -7.02
C GLY A 14 16.45 0.86 -8.43
N SER A 15 17.19 0.54 -9.49
CA SER A 15 16.91 1.13 -10.81
C SER A 15 15.62 0.62 -11.50
N TYR A 16 15.31 -0.67 -11.40
CA TYR A 16 14.10 -1.25 -12.00
C TYR A 16 12.84 -0.97 -11.17
N LEU A 17 12.99 -0.85 -9.85
CA LEU A 17 11.88 -0.67 -8.94
C LEU A 17 11.51 0.81 -8.79
N ASP A 18 12.49 1.72 -8.79
CA ASP A 18 12.24 3.17 -8.83
C ASP A 18 11.56 3.56 -10.14
N SER A 19 11.94 2.95 -11.26
CA SER A 19 11.28 3.20 -12.55
C SER A 19 9.87 2.61 -12.61
N ALA A 20 9.65 1.39 -12.10
CA ALA A 20 8.31 0.79 -12.02
C ALA A 20 7.39 1.57 -11.05
N TRP A 21 7.90 1.98 -9.89
CA TRP A 21 7.18 2.80 -8.92
C TRP A 21 6.87 4.19 -9.47
N SER A 22 7.85 4.87 -10.09
CA SER A 22 7.67 6.20 -10.69
C SER A 22 6.64 6.17 -11.82
N ASN A 23 6.69 5.15 -12.70
CA ASN A 23 5.71 4.98 -13.77
C ASN A 23 4.28 4.74 -13.25
N LYS A 24 4.12 4.03 -12.12
CA LYS A 24 2.81 3.75 -11.53
C LYS A 24 2.24 4.91 -10.70
N ARG A 25 3.02 5.94 -10.37
CA ARG A 25 2.54 7.12 -9.64
C ARG A 25 1.46 7.88 -10.43
N ASN A 26 1.48 7.77 -11.76
CA ASN A 26 0.51 8.39 -12.67
C ASN A 26 -0.75 7.55 -12.92
N GLU A 27 -0.87 6.35 -12.34
CA GLU A 27 -2.07 5.53 -12.49
C GLU A 27 -3.30 6.18 -11.81
N ALA A 28 -4.49 5.87 -12.33
CA ALA A 28 -5.74 6.30 -11.71
C ALA A 28 -5.85 5.73 -10.29
N ARG A 29 -6.12 6.63 -9.32
CA ARG A 29 -6.40 6.28 -7.93
C ARG A 29 -7.86 6.56 -7.64
N TYR A 30 -8.45 5.77 -6.75
CA TYR A 30 -9.86 5.81 -6.40
C TYR A 30 -9.99 5.99 -4.90
N LEU A 31 -10.78 6.97 -4.47
CA LEU A 31 -11.09 7.13 -3.04
C LEU A 31 -11.90 5.94 -2.57
N VAL A 32 -11.48 5.37 -1.45
CA VAL A 32 -12.10 4.19 -0.84
C VAL A 32 -12.13 4.33 0.67
N ASN A 33 -12.78 3.38 1.32
CA ASN A 33 -12.76 3.23 2.75
C ASN A 33 -12.72 1.73 3.07
N TRP A 34 -11.73 1.03 2.50
CA TRP A 34 -11.65 -0.43 2.53
C TRP A 34 -10.77 -0.90 3.66
N ARG A 35 -11.18 -1.95 4.38
CA ARG A 35 -10.35 -2.51 5.45
C ARG A 35 -9.11 -3.15 4.84
N VAL A 36 -7.96 -2.87 5.45
CA VAL A 36 -6.68 -3.47 5.08
C VAL A 36 -5.99 -4.03 6.31
N ALA A 37 -5.19 -5.07 6.11
CA ALA A 37 -4.18 -5.51 7.05
C ALA A 37 -2.83 -5.55 6.36
N ILE A 38 -1.79 -5.06 7.04
CA ILE A 38 -0.39 -5.14 6.60
C ILE A 38 0.30 -6.10 7.57
N VAL A 39 0.83 -7.21 7.05
CA VAL A 39 1.55 -8.22 7.82
C VAL A 39 3.02 -8.14 7.42
N TYR A 40 3.87 -7.75 8.36
CA TYR A 40 5.31 -7.68 8.13
C TYR A 40 5.90 -9.07 8.15
N GLN A 41 6.80 -9.34 7.20
CA GLN A 41 7.54 -10.60 7.14
C GLN A 41 8.90 -10.41 7.81
N ASP A 42 8.90 -10.25 9.13
CA ASP A 42 10.14 -10.30 9.92
C ASP A 42 10.19 -11.61 10.71
N LYS A 43 11.39 -12.17 10.90
CA LYS A 43 11.59 -13.53 11.43
C LYS A 43 11.23 -13.64 12.92
N ASP A 44 11.33 -12.53 13.65
CA ASP A 44 11.23 -12.53 15.12
C ASP A 44 9.98 -11.83 15.65
N SER A 45 9.22 -11.12 14.81
CA SER A 45 7.93 -10.54 15.20
C SER A 45 6.92 -10.57 14.06
N HIS A 46 5.80 -11.26 14.28
CA HIS A 46 4.62 -11.16 13.41
C HIS A 46 3.90 -9.84 13.66
N LEU A 47 4.58 -8.73 13.36
CA LEU A 47 3.98 -7.41 13.45
C LEU A 47 2.88 -7.32 12.39
N SER A 48 1.69 -6.92 12.81
CA SER A 48 0.59 -6.64 11.90
C SER A 48 -0.09 -5.33 12.24
N PHE A 49 -0.44 -4.58 11.20
CA PHE A 49 -1.24 -3.38 11.29
C PHE A 49 -2.59 -3.62 10.64
N ARG A 50 -3.66 -3.08 11.23
CA ARG A 50 -5.00 -3.07 10.65
C ARG A 50 -5.47 -1.62 10.52
N GLY A 51 -6.00 -1.28 9.35
CA GLY A 51 -6.44 0.07 9.07
C GLY A 51 -7.44 0.11 7.91
N ARG A 52 -7.54 1.29 7.29
CA ARG A 52 -8.43 1.52 6.16
C ARG A 52 -7.67 2.27 5.07
N ALA A 53 -7.73 1.77 3.84
CA ALA A 53 -7.20 2.48 2.70
C ALA A 53 -8.02 3.76 2.47
N PHE A 54 -7.32 4.87 2.27
CA PHE A 54 -7.87 6.18 1.91
C PHE A 54 -8.09 6.28 0.39
N ASP A 55 -7.08 5.88 -0.37
CA ASP A 55 -7.14 5.74 -1.81
C ASP A 55 -6.50 4.41 -2.23
N ILE A 56 -6.86 3.90 -3.41
CA ILE A 56 -6.27 2.69 -4.00
C ILE A 56 -6.21 2.81 -5.53
N GLY A 57 -5.18 2.24 -6.14
CA GLY A 57 -5.05 2.03 -7.58
C GLY A 57 -4.46 0.64 -7.85
N MET A 58 -4.13 0.35 -9.11
CA MET A 58 -3.52 -0.94 -9.46
C MET A 58 -2.06 -1.05 -9.00
N GLY A 59 -1.36 0.07 -8.82
CA GLY A 59 -0.02 0.09 -8.24
C GLY A 59 0.06 0.00 -6.72
N GLY A 60 -1.01 0.26 -5.97
CA GLY A 60 -0.93 0.35 -4.52
C GLY A 60 -2.05 1.14 -3.86
N PHE A 61 -1.90 1.46 -2.59
CA PHE A 61 -2.88 2.24 -1.81
C PHE A 61 -2.18 3.19 -0.84
N SER A 62 -2.92 4.16 -0.33
CA SER A 62 -2.48 4.97 0.82
C SER A 62 -3.44 4.78 2.00
N LEU A 63 -2.94 4.98 3.22
CA LEU A 63 -3.75 4.96 4.44
C LEU A 63 -3.31 6.07 5.40
N HIS A 64 -4.20 6.47 6.30
CA HIS A 64 -3.90 7.34 7.44
C HIS A 64 -3.95 6.55 8.75
N SER A 65 -3.02 6.85 9.66
CA SER A 65 -2.95 6.23 10.99
C SER A 65 -2.20 7.10 12.00
N ASP A 66 -2.50 6.91 13.28
CA ASP A 66 -1.78 7.57 14.38
C ASP A 66 -0.37 7.00 14.59
N TYR A 67 -0.06 5.87 13.94
CA TYR A 67 1.19 5.16 14.06
C TYR A 67 2.08 5.38 12.84
N SER A 68 3.37 5.61 13.08
CA SER A 68 4.38 5.56 12.03
C SER A 68 4.67 4.11 11.66
N LEU A 69 4.23 3.70 10.47
CA LEU A 69 4.48 2.37 9.94
C LEU A 69 5.90 2.28 9.35
N PRO A 70 6.71 1.26 9.73
CA PRO A 70 8.07 1.13 9.20
C PRO A 70 8.06 0.83 7.70
N VAL A 71 8.95 1.50 6.96
CA VAL A 71 9.26 1.15 5.57
C VAL A 71 9.77 -0.28 5.52
N SER A 72 9.30 -1.04 4.52
CA SER A 72 9.67 -2.44 4.38
C SER A 72 9.45 -2.91 2.95
N ASP A 73 10.44 -3.64 2.42
CA ASP A 73 10.34 -4.28 1.11
C ASP A 73 9.51 -5.58 1.11
N ARG A 74 9.12 -6.07 2.28
CA ARG A 74 8.50 -7.40 2.42
C ARG A 74 7.34 -7.37 3.41
N VAL A 75 6.17 -7.04 2.89
CA VAL A 75 4.91 -7.21 3.62
C VAL A 75 3.92 -8.03 2.80
N THR A 76 2.93 -8.61 3.47
CA THR A 76 1.72 -9.13 2.83
C THR A 76 0.56 -8.25 3.23
N VAL A 77 -0.15 -7.75 2.23
CA VAL A 77 -1.35 -6.94 2.42
C VAL A 77 -2.57 -7.81 2.15
N LEU A 78 -3.54 -7.72 3.05
CA LEU A 78 -4.89 -8.24 2.86
C LEU A 78 -5.85 -7.07 2.69
N ILE A 79 -6.59 -7.03 1.60
CA ILE A 79 -7.54 -5.96 1.27
C ILE A 79 -8.94 -6.56 1.23
N SER A 80 -9.83 -6.03 2.07
CA SER A 80 -11.24 -6.41 2.05
C SER A 80 -11.97 -5.59 1.00
N VAL A 81 -12.08 -6.15 -0.20
CA VAL A 81 -12.79 -5.55 -1.33
C VAL A 81 -14.30 -5.80 -1.17
N PRO A 82 -15.14 -4.74 -1.22
CA PRO A 82 -16.58 -4.89 -1.05
C PRO A 82 -17.17 -5.75 -2.17
N ALA A 83 -18.22 -6.51 -1.83
CA ALA A 83 -18.94 -7.29 -2.82
C ALA A 83 -19.70 -6.38 -3.81
N PRO A 84 -19.94 -6.84 -5.05
CA PRO A 84 -20.65 -6.06 -6.06
C PRO A 84 -22.15 -5.85 -5.74
N ALA A 85 -22.73 -6.68 -4.86
CA ALA A 85 -24.13 -6.59 -4.46
C ALA A 85 -24.28 -6.60 -2.93
N ALA A 86 -25.31 -5.91 -2.44
CA ALA A 86 -25.67 -5.90 -1.03
C ALA A 86 -26.01 -7.32 -0.53
N GLY A 87 -25.57 -7.66 0.68
CA GLY A 87 -25.79 -8.98 1.29
C GLY A 87 -24.73 -10.04 0.93
N MET A 88 -23.89 -9.80 -0.08
CA MET A 88 -22.75 -10.67 -0.38
C MET A 88 -21.56 -10.37 0.53
N ARG A 89 -20.75 -11.40 0.84
CA ARG A 89 -19.55 -11.25 1.67
C ARG A 89 -18.44 -10.52 0.89
N PRO A 90 -17.70 -9.59 1.52
CA PRO A 90 -16.49 -9.01 0.94
C PRO A 90 -15.49 -10.10 0.54
N ARG A 91 -14.77 -9.86 -0.54
CA ARG A 91 -13.67 -10.73 -0.99
C ARG A 91 -12.34 -10.18 -0.47
N ILE A 92 -11.40 -11.07 -0.17
CA ILE A 92 -10.06 -10.69 0.26
C ILE A 92 -9.10 -10.78 -0.93
N VAL A 93 -8.44 -9.67 -1.24
CA VAL A 93 -7.27 -9.65 -2.12
C VAL A 93 -6.04 -9.77 -1.25
N GLU A 94 -5.22 -10.78 -1.49
CA GLU A 94 -3.90 -10.96 -0.87
C GLU A 94 -2.81 -10.58 -1.88
N VAL A 95 -1.89 -9.73 -1.47
CA VAL A 95 -0.84 -9.18 -2.34
C VAL A 95 0.46 -8.98 -1.56
N LYS A 96 1.58 -9.45 -2.10
CA LYS A 96 2.91 -9.07 -1.64
C LYS A 96 3.15 -7.62 -2.01
N SER A 97 3.71 -6.87 -1.08
CA SER A 97 3.79 -5.42 -1.19
C SER A 97 5.01 -4.88 -0.47
N ARG A 98 5.22 -3.58 -0.65
CA ARG A 98 6.21 -2.77 0.07
C ARG A 98 5.52 -1.59 0.75
N VAL A 99 5.92 -1.28 1.97
CA VAL A 99 5.62 0.02 2.59
C VAL A 99 6.69 0.98 2.09
N VAL A 100 6.31 1.94 1.24
CA VAL A 100 7.26 2.79 0.49
C VAL A 100 7.63 4.04 1.27
N TYR A 101 6.64 4.68 1.90
CA TYR A 101 6.85 5.86 2.73
C TYR A 101 5.83 5.91 3.85
N THR A 102 6.22 6.61 4.91
CA THR A 102 5.35 7.03 6.00
C THR A 102 5.74 8.46 6.35
N VAL A 103 4.82 9.41 6.17
CA VAL A 103 5.06 10.84 6.39
C VAL A 103 4.02 11.40 7.36
N LEU A 104 4.43 12.29 8.26
CA LEU A 104 3.50 13.01 9.10
C LEU A 104 2.73 14.03 8.23
N SER A 105 1.40 13.94 8.23
CA SER A 105 0.52 14.84 7.52
C SER A 105 -0.14 15.80 8.50
N SER A 106 0.09 17.10 8.33
CA SER A 106 -0.60 18.15 9.09
C SER A 106 -2.08 18.28 8.74
N GLU A 107 -2.48 17.90 7.52
CA GLU A 107 -3.87 17.92 7.07
C GLU A 107 -4.73 16.90 7.83
N PHE A 108 -4.17 15.72 8.10
CA PHE A 108 -4.90 14.60 8.72
C PHE A 108 -4.54 14.36 10.19
N ASP A 109 -3.71 15.23 10.79
CA ASP A 109 -3.19 15.11 12.16
C ASP A 109 -2.67 13.69 12.48
N GLY A 110 -1.92 13.11 11.55
CA GLY A 110 -1.51 11.71 11.62
C GLY A 110 -0.54 11.32 10.52
N PHE A 111 -0.12 10.06 10.51
CA PHE A 111 0.81 9.55 9.49
C PHE A 111 0.05 9.09 8.25
N ARG A 112 0.54 9.51 7.09
CA ARG A 112 0.15 8.96 5.80
C ARG A 112 1.19 7.95 5.34
N THR A 113 0.72 6.74 5.06
CA THR A 113 1.56 5.63 4.62
C THR A 113 1.20 5.22 3.20
N GLY A 114 2.20 5.13 2.32
CA GLY A 114 2.06 4.63 0.95
C GLY A 114 2.52 3.18 0.84
N VAL A 115 1.69 2.35 0.22
CA VAL A 115 1.97 0.92 0.02
C VAL A 115 1.93 0.60 -1.47
N PHE A 116 2.93 -0.12 -1.97
CA PHE A 116 3.07 -0.51 -3.36
C PHE A 116 2.88 -2.01 -3.54
N PHE A 117 2.05 -2.41 -4.50
CA PHE A 117 1.78 -3.82 -4.82
C PHE A 117 2.86 -4.39 -5.72
N THR A 118 3.36 -5.57 -5.38
CA THR A 118 4.38 -6.28 -6.18
C THR A 118 3.84 -7.55 -6.82
N GLU A 119 3.15 -8.40 -6.07
CA GLU A 119 2.69 -9.71 -6.57
C GLU A 119 1.35 -10.10 -5.96
N PHE A 120 0.32 -10.26 -6.79
CA PHE A 120 -1.00 -10.68 -6.36
C PHE A 120 -1.08 -12.20 -6.25
N LYS A 121 -1.82 -12.68 -5.25
CA LYS A 121 -2.11 -14.11 -5.10
C LYS A 121 -3.42 -14.47 -5.81
N GLY A 122 -3.39 -15.58 -6.55
CA GLY A 122 -4.58 -16.12 -7.21
C GLY A 122 -5.21 -15.12 -8.19
N ASP A 123 -6.53 -14.96 -8.13
CA ASP A 123 -7.28 -14.02 -8.98
C ASP A 123 -7.35 -12.58 -8.43
N GLY A 124 -6.52 -12.25 -7.42
CA GLY A 124 -6.58 -10.98 -6.70
C GLY A 124 -6.41 -9.74 -7.57
N GLU A 125 -5.53 -9.79 -8.57
CA GLU A 125 -5.32 -8.68 -9.51
C GLU A 125 -6.57 -8.41 -10.37
N ALA A 126 -7.14 -9.48 -10.95
CA ALA A 126 -8.35 -9.39 -11.77
C ALA A 126 -9.56 -8.92 -10.95
N LEU A 127 -9.69 -9.41 -9.72
CA LEU A 127 -10.73 -8.98 -8.78
C LEU A 127 -10.61 -7.49 -8.47
N LEU A 128 -9.41 -7.00 -8.13
CA LEU A 128 -9.19 -5.59 -7.85
C LEU A 128 -9.50 -4.74 -9.08
N LYS A 129 -8.94 -5.10 -10.24
CA LYS A 129 -9.16 -4.40 -11.51
C LYS A 129 -10.64 -4.26 -11.87
N ASN A 130 -11.40 -5.36 -11.80
CA ASN A 130 -12.84 -5.35 -12.09
C ASN A 130 -13.62 -4.51 -11.08
N THR A 131 -13.21 -4.50 -9.82
CA THR A 131 -13.87 -3.69 -8.79
C THR A 131 -13.61 -2.18 -8.99
N LEU A 132 -12.41 -1.82 -9.45
CA LEU A 132 -12.05 -0.43 -9.73
C LEU A 132 -12.66 0.09 -11.05
N ALA A 133 -12.86 -0.77 -12.05
CA ALA A 133 -13.43 -0.39 -13.34
C ALA A 133 -14.84 0.25 -13.22
N GLY A 134 -15.60 -0.10 -12.19
CA GLY A 134 -16.91 0.50 -11.89
C GLY A 134 -16.87 1.78 -11.06
N ARG A 135 -15.68 2.31 -10.74
CA ARG A 135 -15.51 3.49 -9.87
C ARG A 135 -15.10 4.73 -10.66
N VAL A 136 -15.48 5.89 -10.15
CA VAL A 136 -14.99 7.19 -10.63
C VAL A 136 -13.62 7.45 -10.02
N ALA A 137 -12.63 7.74 -10.86
CA ALA A 137 -11.28 8.06 -10.39
C ALA A 137 -11.28 9.36 -9.57
N ALA A 138 -10.42 9.41 -8.56
CA ALA A 138 -10.20 10.62 -7.79
C ALA A 138 -9.67 11.73 -8.72
N PRO A 139 -10.17 12.98 -8.56
CA PRO A 139 -9.64 14.14 -9.29
C PRO A 139 -8.14 14.26 -9.05
N VAL A 140 -7.40 14.72 -10.06
CA VAL A 140 -5.94 14.89 -9.97
C VAL A 140 -5.55 15.79 -8.80
N ALA A 141 -6.36 16.80 -8.47
CA ALA A 141 -6.12 17.71 -7.34
C ALA A 141 -6.19 17.05 -5.94
N VAL A 142 -6.76 15.84 -5.82
CA VAL A 142 -6.84 15.08 -4.55
C VAL A 142 -5.80 13.94 -4.54
N ARG A 143 -4.98 13.83 -5.59
CA ARG A 143 -3.84 12.90 -5.64
C ARG A 143 -2.68 13.61 -4.96
N PRO A 144 -2.18 13.09 -3.85
CA PRO A 144 -1.03 13.72 -3.24
C PRO A 144 0.18 13.41 -4.11
N ASP A 145 1.01 14.43 -4.25
CA ASP A 145 2.30 14.47 -4.91
C ASP A 145 3.14 13.22 -4.70
#